data_AF-A0A958F725-F1
#
_entry.id   AF-A0A958F725-F1
#
_cell.length_a   1.000
_cell.length_b   1.000
_cell.length_c   1.000
_cell.angle_alpha   90.00
_cell.angle_beta   90.00
_cell.angle_gamma   90.00
#
_symmetry.space_group_name_H-M   'P 1'
#
loop_
_entity.id
_entity.type
_entity.pdbx_description
1 polymer ?
#
loop_
_entity_poly.entity_id
_entity_poly.type
_entity_poly.pdbx_seq_one_letter_code
_entity_poly.pdbx_strand_id
1 'polypeptide(L)'
;MKQSELIGKIILLLTIQLLVVLPLPAQSKAAQIDSLMRYCYENGVFNGAVLVAKGGEVLYKNAFGYADPESQTPLETGSQFYLASVSKQFTTAAILLLQER
;
A
#
# COMPACT_ATOMS: atom_id res chain seq x y z
N MET A 1 -19.81 40.62 33.14
CA MET A 1 -19.87 39.54 32.14
C MET A 1 -21.03 38.63 32.55
N LYS A 2 -22.04 38.41 31.69
CA LYS A 2 -23.28 37.68 32.08
C LYS A 2 -22.94 36.20 32.30
N GLN A 3 -23.45 35.58 33.36
CA GLN A 3 -23.19 34.16 33.71
C GLN A 3 -23.47 33.19 32.55
N SER A 4 -24.44 33.52 31.69
CA SER A 4 -24.76 32.77 30.48
C SER A 4 -23.61 32.69 29.47
N GLU A 5 -22.77 33.73 29.37
CA GLU A 5 -21.63 33.73 28.43
C GLU A 5 -20.43 32.94 28.96
N LEU A 6 -20.27 32.87 30.28
CA LEU A 6 -19.21 32.09 30.91
C LEU A 6 -19.46 30.59 30.73
N ILE A 7 -20.71 30.15 30.92
CA ILE A 7 -21.13 28.76 30.70
C ILE A 7 -20.96 28.37 29.23
N GLY A 8 -21.34 29.25 28.29
CA GLY A 8 -21.14 29.01 26.86
C GLY A 8 -19.67 28.82 26.48
N LYS A 9 -18.76 29.63 27.04
CA LYS A 9 -17.31 29.49 26.82
C LYS A 9 -16.74 28.20 27.41
N ILE A 10 -17.22 27.78 28.59
CA ILE A 10 -16.77 26.54 29.23
C ILE A 10 -17.24 25.32 28.42
N ILE A 11 -18.48 25.31 27.94
CA ILE A 11 -18.99 24.24 27.07
C ILE A 11 -18.19 24.17 25.77
N LEU A 12 -17.90 25.32 25.14
CA LEU A 12 -17.10 25.39 23.92
C LEU A 12 -15.66 24.90 24.12
N LEU A 13 -15.05 25.24 25.26
CA LEU A 13 -13.70 24.76 25.60
C LEU A 13 -13.69 23.25 25.89
N LEU A 14 -14.72 22.72 26.55
CA LEU A 14 -14.87 21.29 26.81
C LEU A 14 -15.11 20.48 25.53
N THR A 15 -15.91 21.00 24.58
CA THR A 15 -16.14 20.33 23.29
C THR A 15 -14.89 20.33 22.41
N ILE A 16 -14.09 21.41 22.44
CA ILE A 16 -12.81 21.48 21.75
C ILE A 16 -11.81 20.48 22.35
N GLN A 17 -11.73 20.36 23.68
CA GLN A 17 -10.86 19.37 24.32
C GLN A 17 -11.27 17.94 23.98
N LEU A 18 -12.56 17.63 23.91
CA LEU A 18 -13.05 16.30 23.56
C LEU A 18 -12.73 15.92 22.10
N LEU A 19 -12.70 16.91 21.18
CA LEU A 19 -12.40 16.68 19.76
C LEU A 19 -10.93 16.31 19.51
N VAL A 20 -9.99 16.81 20.33
CA VAL A 20 -8.54 16.61 20.18
C VAL A 20 -8.08 15.23 20.66
N VAL A 21 -8.88 14.53 21.47
CA VAL A 21 -8.50 13.24 22.11
C VAL A 21 -8.82 12.03 21.21
N LEU A 22 -9.43 12.21 20.04
CA LEU A 22 -9.64 11.10 19.12
C LEU A 22 -8.29 10.59 18.60
N PRO A 23 -7.94 9.30 18.81
CA PRO A 23 -6.70 8.76 18.28
C PRO A 23 -6.76 8.79 16.76
N LEU A 24 -5.88 9.58 16.14
CA LEU A 24 -5.67 9.50 14.70
C LEU A 24 -5.16 8.09 14.40
N PRO A 25 -5.82 7.30 13.53
CA PRO A 25 -5.31 6.00 13.16
C PRO A 25 -3.94 6.20 12.51
N ALA A 26 -2.90 5.62 13.10
CA ALA A 26 -1.59 5.56 12.45
C ALA A 26 -1.74 4.87 11.09
N GLN A 27 -1.04 5.38 10.06
CA GLN A 27 -1.19 4.85 8.72
C GLN A 27 -0.84 3.35 8.69
N SER A 28 -1.76 2.54 8.16
CA SER A 28 -1.51 1.11 7.96
C SER A 28 -0.27 0.89 7.08
N LYS A 29 0.46 -0.22 7.30
CA LYS A 29 1.62 -0.58 6.47
C LYS A 29 1.26 -0.65 4.98
N ALA A 30 0.07 -1.18 4.67
CA ALA A 30 -0.45 -1.24 3.32
C ALA A 30 -0.50 0.14 2.65
N ALA A 31 -0.97 1.15 3.37
CA ALA A 31 -1.08 2.50 2.84
C ALA A 31 0.25 3.25 2.78
N GLN A 32 1.20 2.95 3.67
CA GLN A 32 2.57 3.45 3.52
C GLN A 32 3.23 2.90 2.24
N ILE A 33 3.05 1.59 1.98
CA ILE A 33 3.52 0.95 0.75
C ILE A 33 2.82 1.56 -0.48
N ASP A 34 1.50 1.71 -0.43
CA ASP A 34 0.71 2.31 -1.51
C ASP A 34 1.19 3.74 -1.84
N SER A 35 1.40 4.57 -0.83
CA SER A 35 1.91 5.93 -0.99
C SER A 35 3.29 5.95 -1.65
N LEU A 36 4.20 5.06 -1.24
CA LEU A 36 5.53 4.94 -1.85
C LEU A 36 5.43 4.50 -3.31
N MET A 37 4.64 3.47 -3.59
CA MET A 37 4.51 2.92 -4.95
C MET A 37 3.85 3.91 -5.90
N ARG A 38 2.84 4.67 -5.44
CA ARG A 38 2.25 5.78 -6.19
C ARG A 38 3.31 6.84 -6.51
N TYR A 39 4.08 7.27 -5.51
CA TYR A 39 5.17 8.23 -5.73
C TYR A 39 6.16 7.72 -6.79
N CYS A 40 6.57 6.46 -6.73
CA CYS A 40 7.46 5.87 -7.75
C CYS A 40 6.83 5.83 -9.15
N TYR A 41 5.53 5.49 -9.25
CA TYR A 41 4.80 5.49 -10.51
C TYR A 41 4.65 6.90 -11.11
N GLU A 42 4.20 7.87 -10.31
CA GLU A 42 4.00 9.26 -10.72
C GLU A 42 5.30 9.93 -11.18
N ASN A 43 6.44 9.52 -10.62
CA ASN A 43 7.76 10.00 -11.03
C ASN A 43 8.41 9.15 -12.15
N GLY A 44 7.68 8.23 -12.78
CA GLY A 44 8.16 7.40 -13.89
C GLY A 44 9.22 6.37 -13.51
N VAL A 45 9.43 6.12 -12.22
CA VAL A 45 10.42 5.14 -11.70
C VAL A 45 9.86 3.72 -11.76
N PHE A 46 8.54 3.56 -11.77
CA PHE A 46 7.89 2.26 -11.68
C PHE A 46 6.76 2.10 -12.69
N ASN A 47 6.72 0.94 -13.37
CA ASN A 47 5.60 0.45 -14.19
C ASN A 47 5.56 -1.07 -13.99
N GLY A 48 4.52 -1.60 -13.33
CA GLY A 48 4.54 -3.01 -12.91
C GLY A 48 3.48 -3.37 -11.86
N ALA A 49 3.55 -4.61 -11.38
CA ALA A 49 2.73 -5.13 -10.28
C ALA A 49 3.57 -5.39 -9.03
N VAL A 50 2.99 -5.20 -7.84
CA VAL A 50 3.63 -5.40 -6.54
C VAL A 50 2.74 -6.24 -5.63
N LEU A 51 3.36 -7.20 -4.94
CA LEU A 51 2.76 -7.95 -3.83
C LEU A 51 3.73 -7.95 -2.65
N VAL A 52 3.23 -7.61 -1.46
CA VAL A 52 3.96 -7.69 -0.20
C VAL A 52 3.21 -8.61 0.74
N ALA A 53 3.87 -9.66 1.21
CA ALA A 53 3.30 -10.63 2.15
C ALA A 53 4.23 -10.83 3.36
N LYS A 54 3.65 -11.11 4.52
CA LYS A 54 4.39 -11.43 5.74
C LYS A 54 3.70 -12.58 6.47
N GLY A 55 4.45 -13.64 6.77
CA GLY A 55 3.90 -14.81 7.47
C GLY A 55 2.77 -15.52 6.71
N GLY A 56 2.81 -15.50 5.37
CA GLY A 56 1.77 -16.08 4.52
C GLY A 56 0.55 -15.18 4.27
N GLU A 57 0.42 -14.06 5.00
CA GLU A 57 -0.65 -13.09 4.80
C GLU A 57 -0.24 -12.00 3.80
N VAL A 58 -1.11 -11.68 2.85
CA VAL A 58 -0.91 -10.58 1.89
C VAL A 58 -1.22 -9.26 2.58
N LEU A 59 -0.21 -8.41 2.74
CA LEU A 59 -0.33 -7.08 3.33
C LEU A 59 -0.68 -6.00 2.29
N TYR A 60 -0.24 -6.18 1.05
CA TYR A 60 -0.47 -5.24 -0.04
C TYR A 60 -0.36 -5.95 -1.39
N LYS A 61 -1.25 -5.61 -2.34
CA LYS A 61 -1.25 -6.15 -3.71
C LYS A 61 -1.85 -5.11 -4.64
N ASN A 62 -1.10 -4.62 -5.63
CA ASN A 62 -1.57 -3.63 -6.59
C ASN A 62 -0.76 -3.65 -7.90
N ALA A 63 -1.26 -2.97 -8.94
CA ALA A 63 -0.58 -2.79 -10.22
C ALA A 63 -0.62 -1.32 -10.65
N PHE A 64 0.41 -0.87 -11.37
CA PHE A 64 0.61 0.52 -11.78
C PHE A 64 1.07 0.59 -13.23
N GLY A 65 0.44 1.49 -13.99
CA GLY A 65 0.79 1.79 -15.37
C GLY A 65 0.23 0.80 -16.39
N TYR A 66 0.98 0.55 -17.46
CA TYR A 66 0.49 -0.07 -18.69
C TYR A 66 1.32 -1.27 -19.12
N ALA A 67 0.62 -2.32 -19.55
CA ALA A 67 1.21 -3.51 -20.16
C ALA A 67 1.71 -3.21 -21.58
N ASP A 68 0.96 -2.35 -22.27
CA ASP A 68 1.30 -1.80 -23.56
C ASP A 68 1.06 -0.28 -23.51
N PRO A 69 2.13 0.54 -23.51
CA PRO A 69 2.03 2.00 -23.51
C PRO A 69 1.37 2.58 -24.77
N GLU A 70 1.47 1.91 -25.92
CA GLU A 70 0.93 2.42 -27.20
C GLU A 70 -0.59 2.31 -27.23
N SER A 71 -1.11 1.14 -26.84
CA SER A 71 -2.56 0.90 -26.73
C SER A 71 -3.15 1.36 -25.40
N GLN A 72 -2.33 1.85 -24.47
CA GLN A 72 -2.71 2.19 -23.09
C GLN A 72 -3.42 1.05 -22.37
N THR A 73 -3.03 -0.19 -22.66
CA THR A 73 -3.58 -1.36 -21.97
C THR A 73 -3.10 -1.36 -20.52
N PRO A 74 -3.99 -1.25 -19.51
CA PRO A 74 -3.57 -1.14 -18.12
C PRO A 74 -2.95 -2.45 -17.61
N LEU A 75 -2.02 -2.34 -16.67
CA LEU A 75 -1.56 -3.50 -15.91
C LEU A 75 -2.60 -3.89 -14.86
N GLU A 76 -2.76 -5.20 -14.70
CA GLU A 76 -3.53 -5.81 -13.63
C GLU A 76 -2.61 -6.67 -12.75
N THR A 77 -3.06 -6.99 -11.54
CA THR A 77 -2.27 -7.83 -10.63
C THR A 77 -2.08 -9.28 -11.13
N GLY A 78 -2.79 -9.67 -12.20
CA GLY A 78 -2.65 -10.95 -12.89
C GLY A 78 -1.93 -10.85 -14.25
N SER A 79 -1.44 -9.67 -14.65
CA SER A 79 -0.68 -9.52 -15.90
C SER A 79 0.58 -10.37 -15.89
N GLN A 80 0.94 -10.90 -17.06
CA GLN A 80 2.11 -11.75 -17.23
C GLN A 80 3.36 -10.91 -17.54
N PHE A 81 4.51 -11.34 -17.04
CA PHE A 81 5.79 -10.67 -17.23
C PHE A 81 6.87 -11.66 -17.64
N TYR A 82 7.83 -11.21 -18.45
CA TYR A 82 9.04 -11.97 -18.72
C TYR A 82 9.95 -11.96 -17.48
N LEU A 83 10.07 -13.11 -16.82
CA LEU A 83 10.75 -13.23 -15.52
C LEU A 83 12.28 -13.13 -15.58
N ALA A 84 12.89 -13.26 -16.76
CA ALA A 84 14.35 -13.23 -16.95
C ALA A 84 15.09 -14.08 -15.89
N SER A 85 16.02 -13.49 -15.13
CA SER A 85 16.79 -14.23 -14.12
C SER A 85 15.98 -14.71 -12.92
N VAL A 86 14.76 -14.18 -12.68
CA VAL A 86 13.87 -14.70 -11.63
C VAL A 86 13.47 -16.15 -11.92
N SER A 87 13.44 -16.57 -13.19
CA SER A 87 13.19 -17.96 -13.60
C SER A 87 14.15 -18.97 -12.96
N LYS A 88 15.37 -18.56 -12.59
CA LYS A 88 16.39 -19.46 -12.00
C LYS A 88 15.95 -20.06 -10.67
N GLN A 89 15.18 -19.32 -9.86
CA GLN A 89 14.68 -19.83 -8.58
C GLN A 89 13.78 -21.06 -8.79
N PHE A 90 12.94 -21.06 -9.83
CA PHE A 90 12.08 -22.18 -10.18
C PHE A 90 12.89 -23.38 -10.69
N THR A 91 13.88 -23.15 -11.55
CA THR A 91 14.77 -24.23 -12.03
C THR A 91 15.54 -24.84 -10.87
N THR A 92 16.09 -24.03 -9.96
CA THR A 92 16.79 -24.53 -8.77
C THR A 92 15.85 -25.34 -7.88
N ALA A 93 14.64 -24.88 -7.62
CA ALA A 93 13.64 -25.63 -6.85
C ALA A 93 13.34 -26.99 -7.49
N ALA A 94 13.19 -27.05 -8.82
CA ALA A 94 12.98 -28.30 -9.54
C ALA A 94 14.17 -29.27 -9.41
N ILE A 95 15.41 -28.75 -9.47
CA ILE A 95 16.62 -29.57 -9.27
C ILE A 95 16.68 -30.13 -7.84
N LEU A 96 16.38 -29.32 -6.82
CA LEU A 96 16.36 -29.77 -5.42
C LEU A 96 15.29 -30.84 -5.19
N LEU A 97 14.08 -30.65 -5.72
CA LEU A 97 13.02 -31.65 -5.67
C LEU A 97 13.40 -32.96 -6.38
N LEU A 98 14.20 -32.88 -7.45
CA LEU A 98 14.72 -34.06 -8.13
C LEU A 98 15.81 -34.76 -7.32
N GLN A 99 16.67 -34.01 -6.64
CA GLN A 99 17.73 -34.56 -5.78
C GLN A 99 17.16 -35.24 -4.54
N GLU A 100 16.09 -34.71 -3.95
CA GLU A 100 15.43 -35.30 -2.78
C GLU A 100 14.78 -36.67 -3.07
N ARG A 101 14.52 -36.98 -4.34
CA ARG A 101 13.93 -38.26 -4.79
C ARG A 101 15.01 -39.31 -5.03
#